data_AF-A0A0F9H515-F1
#
_entry.id   AF-A0A0F9H515-F1
#
_cell.length_a   1.000
_cell.length_b   1.000
_cell.length_c   1.000
_cell.angle_alpha   90.00
_cell.angle_beta   90.00
_cell.angle_gamma   90.00
#
_symmetry.space_group_name_H-M   'P 1'
#
loop_
_entity.id
_entity.type
_entity.pdbx_description
1 polymer ?
#
loop_
_entity_poly.entity_id
_entity_poly.type
_entity_poly.pdbx_seq_one_letter_code
_entity_poly.pdbx_strand_id
1 'polypeptide(L)'
;MAGEEVLRQTTDWVPFVPHLFHLWHLISPHPYPFWMQMDGDWMLACQALIRRGGDSTGADEDMRLAVAMGIPVFLSMDEFIAWTKEAK
;
A
#
# COMPACT_ATOMS: atom_id res chain seq x y z
N MET A 1 12.78 5.16 -2.23
CA MET A 1 11.75 4.41 -1.46
C MET A 1 10.86 3.60 -2.41
N ALA A 2 10.07 2.62 -1.93
CA ALA A 2 9.28 1.72 -2.79
C ALA A 2 8.37 2.47 -3.80
N GLY A 3 7.78 3.61 -3.41
CA GLY A 3 6.98 4.42 -4.33
C GLY A 3 7.77 4.99 -5.52
N GLU A 4 9.00 5.48 -5.31
CA GLU A 4 9.84 5.93 -6.42
C GLU A 4 10.22 4.80 -7.37
N GLU A 5 10.38 3.60 -6.84
CA GLU A 5 10.73 2.42 -7.61
C GLU A 5 9.61 2.05 -8.59
N VAL A 6 8.34 2.13 -8.14
CA VAL A 6 7.17 2.00 -9.01
C VAL A 6 7.21 3.02 -10.14
N LEU A 7 7.42 4.30 -9.81
CA LEU A 7 7.43 5.39 -10.81
C LEU A 7 8.59 5.29 -11.82
N ARG A 8 9.72 4.71 -11.44
CA ARG A 8 10.86 4.51 -12.35
C ARG A 8 10.67 3.32 -13.29
N GLN A 9 9.92 2.31 -12.86
CA GLN A 9 9.80 1.03 -13.57
C GLN A 9 8.46 0.83 -14.28
N THR A 10 7.48 1.70 -14.03
CA THR A 10 6.14 1.64 -14.62
C THR A 10 5.69 3.03 -15.08
N THR A 11 4.80 3.09 -16.07
CA THR A 11 4.18 4.34 -16.56
C THR A 11 2.72 4.51 -16.16
N ASP A 12 2.04 3.40 -15.86
CA ASP A 12 0.58 3.34 -15.70
C ASP A 12 0.16 3.11 -14.24
N TRP A 13 1.13 3.02 -13.32
CA TRP A 13 0.91 2.75 -11.91
C TRP A 13 1.35 3.95 -11.06
N VAL A 14 0.50 4.31 -10.10
CA VAL A 14 0.74 5.43 -9.20
C VAL A 14 0.82 4.91 -7.77
N PRO A 15 1.94 5.08 -7.05
CA PRO A 15 2.09 4.60 -5.69
C PRO A 15 1.29 5.48 -4.73
N PHE A 16 0.52 4.84 -3.85
CA PHE A 16 -0.02 5.47 -2.66
C PHE A 16 0.83 5.08 -1.44
N VAL A 17 1.30 6.06 -0.66
CA VAL A 17 2.14 5.84 0.52
C VAL A 17 1.46 6.48 1.75
N PRO A 18 0.85 5.68 2.64
CA PRO A 18 0.01 6.21 3.73
C PRO A 18 0.81 6.97 4.80
N HIS A 19 2.14 6.86 4.80
CA HIS A 19 3.01 7.55 5.77
C HIS A 19 2.84 9.08 5.76
N LEU A 20 2.30 9.68 4.70
CA LEU A 20 1.95 11.11 4.70
C LEU A 20 0.88 11.46 5.76
N PHE A 21 0.02 10.52 6.15
CA PHE A 21 -0.94 10.70 7.24
C PHE A 21 -0.27 10.88 8.60
N HIS A 22 0.95 10.38 8.77
CA HIS A 22 1.73 10.69 9.97
C HIS A 22 2.01 12.19 10.09
N LEU A 23 2.27 12.89 8.98
CA LEU A 23 2.45 14.35 9.00
C LEU A 23 1.15 15.08 9.38
N TRP A 24 0.00 14.58 8.93
CA TRP A 24 -1.29 15.09 9.38
C TRP A 24 -1.48 14.86 10.88
N HIS A 25 -1.16 13.67 11.38
CA HIS A 25 -1.24 13.35 12.80
C HIS A 25 -0.42 14.32 13.68
N LEU A 26 0.74 14.80 13.21
CA LEU A 26 1.56 15.77 13.94
C LEU A 26 0.86 17.13 14.15
N ILE A 27 -0.03 17.51 13.23
CA ILE A 27 -0.76 18.80 13.27
C ILE A 27 -2.13 18.63 13.94
N SER A 28 -2.81 17.52 13.67
CA SER A 28 -4.14 17.20 14.20
C SER A 28 -4.19 15.71 14.58
N PRO A 29 -3.81 15.37 15.82
CA PRO A 29 -3.78 13.99 16.27
C PRO A 29 -5.17 13.34 16.25
N HIS A 30 -5.23 12.10 15.81
CA HIS A 30 -6.43 11.25 15.88
C HIS A 30 -6.06 9.89 16.48
N PRO A 31 -7.02 9.17 17.09
CA PRO A 31 -6.79 7.82 17.60
C PRO A 31 -6.26 6.86 16.52
N TYR A 32 -5.47 5.86 16.91
CA TYR A 32 -4.92 4.86 15.98
C TYR A 32 -5.97 4.22 15.04
N PRO A 33 -7.16 3.80 15.52
CA PRO A 33 -8.18 3.21 14.64
C PRO A 33 -8.66 4.13 13.52
N PHE A 34 -8.59 5.45 13.69
CA PHE A 34 -8.97 6.42 12.65
C PHE A 34 -8.04 6.31 11.44
N TRP A 35 -6.72 6.22 11.67
CA TRP A 35 -5.74 6.08 10.60
C TRP A 35 -5.87 4.72 9.91
N MET A 36 -6.07 3.66 10.69
CA MET A 36 -6.26 2.33 10.11
C MET A 36 -7.51 2.23 9.23
N GLN A 37 -8.60 2.87 9.65
CA GLN A 37 -9.80 2.96 8.82
C GLN A 37 -9.52 3.72 7.53
N MET A 38 -8.80 4.85 7.61
CA MET A 38 -8.46 5.63 6.42
C MET A 38 -7.54 4.88 5.45
N ASP A 39 -6.56 4.12 5.95
CA ASP A 39 -5.71 3.25 5.12
C ASP A 39 -6.55 2.19 4.41
N GLY A 40 -7.49 1.58 5.12
CA GLY A 40 -8.43 0.60 4.57
C GLY A 40 -9.40 1.18 3.53
N ASP A 41 -9.89 2.39 3.74
CA ASP A 41 -10.75 3.09 2.78
C ASP A 41 -9.99 3.43 1.49
N TRP A 42 -8.71 3.81 1.59
CA TRP A 42 -7.85 4.01 0.42
C TRP A 42 -7.52 2.71 -0.31
N MET A 43 -7.44 1.58 0.40
CA MET A 43 -7.23 0.26 -0.21
C MET A 43 -8.30 -0.05 -1.27
N LEU A 44 -9.54 0.41 -1.09
CA LEU A 44 -10.62 0.23 -2.07
C LEU A 44 -10.35 0.89 -3.44
N ALA A 45 -9.50 1.92 -3.47
CA ALA A 45 -9.08 2.59 -4.69
C ALA A 45 -7.82 1.98 -5.32
N CYS A 46 -7.15 1.06 -4.62
CA CYS A 46 -5.92 0.43 -5.07
C CYS A 46 -6.20 -0.84 -5.90
N GLN A 47 -5.33 -1.09 -6.88
CA GLN A 47 -5.38 -2.30 -7.71
C GLN A 47 -4.37 -3.37 -7.25
N ALA A 48 -3.44 -3.00 -6.38
CA ALA A 48 -2.41 -3.87 -5.85
C ALA A 48 -1.88 -3.33 -4.52
N LEU A 49 -1.39 -4.23 -3.65
CA LEU A 49 -0.66 -3.91 -2.43
C LEU A 49 0.76 -4.48 -2.51
N ILE A 50 1.78 -3.68 -2.14
CA ILE A 50 3.17 -4.14 -2.04
C ILE A 50 3.57 -4.19 -0.56
N ARG A 51 3.72 -5.38 0.01
CA ARG A 51 4.09 -5.62 1.41
C ARG A 51 5.60 -5.84 1.54
N ARG A 52 6.28 -4.94 2.25
CA ARG A 52 7.76 -4.88 2.33
C ARG A 52 8.38 -5.49 3.59
N GLY A 53 8.19 -6.77 3.92
CA GLY A 53 8.91 -7.43 5.06
C GLY A 53 8.96 -6.68 6.42
N GLY A 54 9.56 -7.30 7.44
CA GLY A 54 9.67 -6.69 8.78
C GLY A 54 8.37 -6.64 9.59
N ASP A 55 8.50 -6.36 10.88
CA ASP A 55 7.40 -6.46 11.85
C ASP A 55 6.58 -5.16 11.89
N SER A 56 5.32 -5.23 11.46
CA SER A 56 4.39 -4.09 11.50
C SER A 56 2.94 -4.58 11.53
N THR A 57 2.29 -4.43 12.68
CA THR A 57 0.90 -4.86 12.89
C THR A 57 -0.07 -4.16 11.94
N GLY A 58 0.16 -2.88 11.63
CA GLY A 58 -0.64 -2.14 10.64
C GLY A 58 -0.47 -2.72 9.23
N ALA A 59 0.76 -2.97 8.79
CA ALA A 59 1.01 -3.54 7.47
C ALA A 59 0.50 -4.99 7.33
N ASP A 60 0.47 -5.74 8.44
CA ASP A 60 -0.11 -7.08 8.47
C ASP A 60 -1.64 -7.04 8.36
N GLU A 61 -2.28 -6.05 8.97
CA GLU A 61 -3.71 -5.81 8.83
C GLU A 61 -4.08 -5.34 7.41
N ASP A 62 -3.28 -4.47 6.80
CA ASP A 62 -3.45 -4.05 5.40
C ASP A 62 -3.40 -5.25 4.45
N MET A 63 -2.46 -6.18 4.69
CA MET A 63 -2.37 -7.42 3.92
C MET A 63 -3.63 -8.28 4.10
N ARG A 64 -4.12 -8.42 5.34
CA ARG A 64 -5.35 -9.17 5.64
C ARG A 64 -6.55 -8.56 4.93
N LEU A 65 -6.65 -7.23 4.91
CA LEU A 65 -7.72 -6.48 4.26
C LEU A 65 -7.67 -6.64 2.74
N ALA A 66 -6.48 -6.44 2.14
CA ALA A 66 -6.29 -6.60 0.71
C ALA A 66 -6.68 -8.02 0.23
N VAL A 67 -6.25 -9.05 0.95
CA VAL A 67 -6.63 -10.45 0.66
C VAL A 67 -8.15 -10.64 0.76
N ALA A 68 -8.79 -10.09 1.80
CA ALA A 68 -10.25 -10.18 1.95
C ALA A 68 -11.02 -9.46 0.84
N MET A 69 -10.44 -8.41 0.25
CA MET A 69 -11.00 -7.65 -0.87
C MET A 69 -10.67 -8.25 -2.24
N GLY A 70 -9.84 -9.29 -2.31
CA GLY A 70 -9.36 -9.86 -3.58
C GLY A 70 -8.32 -8.98 -4.29
N ILE A 71 -7.69 -8.04 -3.59
CA ILE A 71 -6.61 -7.21 -4.11
C ILE A 71 -5.30 -8.02 -4.08
N PRO A 72 -4.56 -8.12 -5.20
CA PRO A 72 -3.31 -8.85 -5.24
C PRO A 72 -2.26 -8.21 -4.31
N VAL A 73 -1.59 -9.06 -3.53
CA VAL A 73 -0.52 -8.66 -2.61
C VAL A 73 0.81 -9.21 -3.13
N PHE A 74 1.80 -8.32 -3.23
CA PHE A 74 3.16 -8.64 -3.66
C PHE A 74 4.14 -8.48 -2.50
N LEU A 75 5.04 -9.45 -2.32
CA LEU A 75 6.03 -9.41 -1.24
C LEU A 75 7.37 -8.81 -1.70
N SER A 76 7.53 -8.61 -3.01
CA SER A 76 8.68 -7.93 -3.59
C SER A 76 8.27 -7.01 -4.75
N MET A 77 9.14 -6.06 -5.07
CA MET A 77 8.94 -5.20 -6.25
C MET A 77 9.06 -6.01 -7.54
N ASP A 78 9.98 -6.97 -7.60
CA ASP A 78 10.20 -7.79 -8.79
C ASP A 78 8.95 -8.59 -9.18
N GLU A 79 8.26 -9.18 -8.19
CA GLU A 79 6.97 -9.86 -8.40
C GLU A 79 5.91 -8.92 -8.96
N PHE A 80 5.77 -7.73 -8.36
CA PHE A 80 4.82 -6.72 -8.83
C PHE A 80 5.13 -6.30 -10.27
N ILE A 81 6.39 -5.97 -10.57
CA ILE A 81 6.81 -5.52 -11.90
C ILE A 81 6.60 -6.62 -12.96
N ALA A 82 6.92 -7.87 -12.64
CA ALA A 82 6.63 -9.00 -13.54
C ALA A 82 5.13 -9.10 -13.83
N TRP A 83 4.30 -9.04 -12.79
CA TRP A 83 2.84 -9.11 -12.92
C TRP A 83 2.27 -7.95 -13.76
N THR A 84 2.76 -6.71 -13.60
CA THR A 84 2.29 -5.57 -14.40
C THR A 84 2.60 -5.69 -15.90
N LYS A 85 3.59 -6.50 -16.28
CA LYS A 85 3.94 -6.75 -17.69
C LYS A 85 3.08 -7.84 -18.32
N GLU A 86 2.63 -8.81 -17.53
CA GLU A 86 1.75 -9.91 -17.95
C GLU A 86 0.28 -9.52 -18.00
N ALA A 87 -0.14 -8.53 -17.20
CA ALA A 87 -1.50 -8.00 -17.17
C ALA A 87 -1.85 -7.12 -18.40
N LYS A 88 -0.91 -6.92 -19.34
CA LYS A 88 -1.11 -6.26 -20.63
C LYS A 88 -1.34 -7.29 -21.74
#